data_AF-A0A537DBL3-F1
#
_entry.id   AF-A0A537DBL3-F1
#
_cell.length_a   1.000
_cell.length_b   1.000
_cell.length_c   1.000
_cell.angle_alpha   90.00
_cell.angle_beta   90.00
_cell.angle_gamma   90.00
#
_symmetry.space_group_name_H-M   'P 1'
#
loop_
_entity.id
_entity.type
_entity.pdbx_description
1 polymer ?
#
loop_
_entity_poly.entity_id
_entity_poly.type
_entity_poly.pdbx_seq_one_letter_code
_entity_poly.pdbx_strand_id
1 'polypeptide(L)'
;MLKTCYGFKIENNLLRLPVKPREYVYVKLNGHTLQVISGLNVRSITLTPGSVSISYSKEIVEIEPEGYPGVDRNLDNVTIASTDGTDRRFDLSKANRIKADYRFVKSRFKRNDARIRGRVFSKYGEKQQDRVQPLLHNVSKRIVDEAKSKR
;
A
#
# COMPACT_ATOMS: atom_id res chain seq x y z
N MET A 1 -3.59 -10.96 19.40
CA MET A 1 -4.10 -9.81 20.18
C MET A 1 -3.55 -8.54 19.55
N LEU A 2 -4.41 -7.60 19.17
CA LEU A 2 -4.03 -6.30 18.62
C LEU A 2 -4.04 -5.28 19.76
N LYS A 3 -2.98 -4.50 19.92
CA LYS A 3 -2.90 -3.44 20.93
C LYS A 3 -2.54 -2.12 20.27
N THR A 4 -3.40 -1.12 20.46
CA THR A 4 -3.09 0.28 20.16
C THR A 4 -2.35 0.88 21.33
N CYS A 5 -1.19 1.47 21.08
CA CYS A 5 -0.34 2.06 22.11
C CYS A 5 -0.41 3.59 22.05
N TYR A 6 -0.70 4.22 23.18
CA TYR A 6 -0.66 5.68 23.37
C TYR A 6 0.52 6.05 24.28
N GLY A 7 0.96 7.31 24.23
CA GLY A 7 2.11 7.78 25.03
C GLY A 7 3.46 7.20 24.61
N PHE A 8 3.54 6.69 23.37
CA PHE A 8 4.78 6.26 22.76
C PHE A 8 5.69 7.45 22.46
N LYS A 9 6.99 7.19 22.34
CA LYS A 9 7.98 8.16 21.85
C LYS A 9 8.92 7.52 20.86
N ILE A 10 9.44 8.31 19.93
CA ILE A 10 10.51 7.88 19.02
C ILE A 10 11.73 8.72 19.36
N GLU A 11 12.74 8.09 19.96
CA GLU A 11 13.97 8.74 20.45
C GLU A 11 15.15 7.84 20.07
N ASN A 12 16.24 8.40 19.55
CA ASN A 12 17.47 7.65 19.22
C ASN A 12 17.23 6.37 18.40
N ASN A 13 16.39 6.44 17.36
CA ASN A 13 16.02 5.31 16.49
C ASN A 13 15.21 4.19 17.18
N LEU A 14 14.79 4.41 18.43
CA LEU A 14 13.98 3.48 19.22
C LEU A 14 12.55 4.01 19.34
N LEU A 15 11.61 3.13 19.03
CA LEU A 15 10.22 3.29 19.40
C LEU A 15 10.04 2.80 20.85
N ARG A 16 9.80 3.74 21.77
CA ARG A 16 9.51 3.50 23.18
C ARG A 16 8.00 3.36 23.39
N LEU A 17 7.58 2.23 23.94
CA LEU A 17 6.18 1.87 24.17
C LEU A 17 5.95 1.64 25.67
N PRO A 18 4.97 2.31 26.29
CA PRO A 18 4.62 2.06 27.69
C PRO A 18 3.89 0.71 27.82
N VAL A 19 4.34 -0.12 28.76
CA VAL A 19 3.70 -1.40 29.10
C VAL A 19 2.99 -1.32 30.46
N LYS A 20 3.61 -0.64 31.43
CA LYS A 20 3.05 -0.30 32.74
C LYS A 20 3.53 1.10 33.15
N PRO A 21 3.01 1.72 34.23
CA PRO A 21 3.55 2.97 34.73
C PRO A 21 5.08 2.88 34.94
N ARG A 22 5.83 3.75 34.25
CA ARG A 22 7.31 3.81 34.28
C ARG A 22 8.03 2.57 33.73
N GLU A 23 7.31 1.65 33.07
CA GLU A 23 7.88 0.45 32.44
C GLU A 23 7.69 0.53 30.91
N TYR A 24 8.80 0.42 30.17
CA TYR A 24 8.81 0.62 28.73
C TYR A 24 9.48 -0.53 27.99
N VAL A 25 8.98 -0.81 26.79
CA VAL A 25 9.62 -1.68 25.80
C VAL A 25 10.12 -0.82 24.65
N TYR A 26 11.27 -1.20 24.10
CA TYR A 26 11.92 -0.50 23.00
C TYR A 26 11.95 -1.39 21.77
N VAL A 27 11.50 -0.85 20.64
CA VAL A 27 11.59 -1.49 19.33
C VAL A 27 12.51 -0.65 18.45
N LYS A 28 13.58 -1.26 17.94
CA LYS A 28 14.49 -0.57 17.01
C LYS A 28 13.81 -0.38 15.66
N LEU A 29 13.73 0.86 15.20
CA LEU A 29 13.25 1.18 13.87
C LEU A 29 14.41 1.09 12.87
N ASN A 30 14.12 0.64 11.66
CA ASN A 30 15.11 0.62 10.58
C ASN A 30 15.26 2.01 9.94
N GLY A 31 16.36 2.22 9.20
CA GLY A 31 16.67 3.52 8.59
C GLY A 31 15.59 4.01 7.61
N HIS A 32 14.98 3.12 6.85
CA HIS A 32 13.91 3.46 5.92
C HIS A 32 12.68 4.01 6.65
N THR A 33 12.23 3.33 7.71
CA THR A 33 11.09 3.76 8.52
C THR A 33 11.34 5.13 9.14
N LEU A 34 12.54 5.36 9.67
CA LEU A 34 12.93 6.66 10.24
C LEU A 34 12.92 7.77 9.20
N GLN A 35 13.45 7.50 8.00
CA GLN A 35 13.43 8.45 6.90
C GLN A 35 11.99 8.80 6.48
N VAL A 36 11.10 7.82 6.38
CA VAL A 36 9.71 8.01 5.96
C VAL A 36 8.93 8.87 6.95
N ILE A 37 9.12 8.67 8.26
CA ILE A 37 8.36 9.40 9.30
C ILE A 37 9.04 10.70 9.75
N SER A 38 10.24 10.99 9.25
CA SER A 38 10.99 12.19 9.61
C SER A 38 10.21 13.44 9.22
N GLY A 39 9.98 14.33 10.20
CA GLY A 39 9.19 15.55 10.01
C GLY A 39 7.68 15.34 9.88
N LEU A 40 7.17 14.12 10.09
CA LEU A 40 5.74 13.82 10.04
C LEU A 40 5.14 13.65 11.44
N ASN A 41 3.83 13.93 11.54
CA ASN A 41 3.12 13.80 12.80
C ASN A 41 2.61 12.36 12.96
N VAL A 42 3.33 11.57 13.76
CA VAL A 42 2.94 10.19 14.10
C VAL A 42 1.78 10.20 15.09
N ARG A 43 0.68 9.54 14.73
CA ARG A 43 -0.60 9.61 15.46
C ARG A 43 -0.86 8.38 16.33
N SER A 44 -0.57 7.20 15.81
CA SER A 44 -0.87 5.95 16.52
C SER A 44 0.06 4.83 16.11
N ILE A 45 0.21 3.87 17.02
CA ILE A 45 1.01 2.67 16.80
C ILE A 45 0.19 1.46 17.17
N THR A 46 0.22 0.48 16.27
CA THR A 46 -0.41 -0.81 16.46
C THR A 46 0.66 -1.89 16.43
N LEU A 47 0.67 -2.70 17.48
CA LEU A 47 1.56 -3.85 17.59
C LEU A 47 0.79 -5.15 17.37
N THR A 48 1.38 -6.02 16.56
CA THR A 48 1.00 -7.43 16.43
C THR A 48 2.22 -8.31 16.71
N PRO A 49 2.05 -9.63 16.90
CA PRO A 49 3.19 -10.54 17.08
C PRO A 49 4.20 -10.53 15.91
N GLY A 50 3.79 -10.10 14.71
CA GLY A 50 4.63 -10.11 13.51
C GLY A 50 4.88 -8.75 12.87
N SER A 51 4.33 -7.65 13.41
CA SER A 51 4.46 -6.34 12.78
C SER A 51 4.29 -5.18 13.76
N VAL A 52 4.93 -4.07 13.40
CA VAL A 52 4.68 -2.73 13.96
C VAL A 52 4.11 -1.87 12.85
N SER A 53 2.89 -1.37 13.05
CA SER A 53 2.25 -0.43 12.13
C SER A 53 2.26 0.96 12.76
N ILE A 54 2.78 1.94 12.02
CA ILE A 54 2.90 3.33 12.45
C ILE A 54 2.00 4.17 11.54
N SER A 55 0.98 4.80 12.12
CA SER A 55 0.10 5.72 11.41
C SER A 55 0.60 7.15 11.60
N TYR A 56 0.73 7.90 10.51
CA TYR A 56 1.14 9.29 10.54
C TYR A 56 0.23 10.14 9.65
N SER A 57 0.14 11.42 9.97
CA SER A 57 -0.50 12.43 9.12
C SER A 57 0.58 13.31 8.50
N LYS A 58 0.39 13.63 7.22
CA LYS A 58 1.17 14.61 6.49
C LYS A 58 0.23 15.70 6.02
N GLU A 59 0.53 16.95 6.38
CA GLU A 59 -0.17 18.09 5.80
C GLU A 59 0.24 18.24 4.32
N ILE A 60 -0.75 18.44 3.47
CA ILE A 60 -0.56 18.59 2.03
C ILE A 60 -0.97 20.01 1.70
N VAL A 61 -0.08 20.74 1.01
CA VAL A 61 -0.38 22.07 0.50
C VAL A 61 -1.43 21.93 -0.59
N GLU A 62 -2.47 22.75 -0.53
CA GLU A 62 -3.49 22.81 -1.58
C GLU A 62 -2.84 23.34 -2.86
N ILE A 63 -3.17 22.70 -4.00
CA ILE A 63 -2.61 23.04 -5.31
C ILE A 63 -3.78 23.39 -6.21
N GLU A 64 -3.72 24.55 -6.86
CA GLU A 64 -4.69 24.93 -7.87
C GLU A 64 -4.55 24.01 -9.11
N PRO A 65 -5.63 23.36 -9.56
CA PRO A 65 -5.59 22.48 -10.71
C PRO A 65 -5.55 23.28 -12.02
N GLU A 66 -4.52 23.06 -12.83
CA GLU A 66 -4.37 23.69 -14.15
C GLU A 66 -5.09 22.93 -15.27
N GLY A 67 -5.56 21.71 -14.99
CA GLY A 67 -6.26 20.88 -15.95
C GLY A 67 -6.80 19.59 -15.34
N TYR A 68 -7.63 18.89 -16.12
CA TYR A 68 -8.32 17.67 -15.71
C TYR A 68 -8.08 16.55 -16.73
N PRO A 69 -7.10 15.66 -16.52
CA PRO A 69 -6.92 14.52 -17.38
C PRO A 69 -8.07 13.52 -17.18
N GLY A 70 -8.73 13.12 -18.27
CA GLY A 70 -9.68 12.02 -18.29
C GLY A 70 -8.95 10.69 -18.18
N VAL A 71 -9.43 9.80 -17.31
CA VAL A 71 -8.84 8.46 -17.10
C VAL A 71 -9.85 7.40 -17.46
N ASP A 72 -9.59 6.66 -18.54
CA ASP A 72 -10.35 5.48 -18.94
C ASP A 72 -9.63 4.21 -18.49
N ARG A 73 -10.39 3.25 -17.95
CA ARG A 73 -9.84 2.00 -17.40
C ARG A 73 -10.45 0.81 -18.09
N ASN A 74 -9.59 -0.02 -18.65
CA ASN A 74 -9.93 -1.29 -19.27
C ASN A 74 -9.21 -2.44 -18.55
N LEU A 75 -9.51 -3.68 -18.98
CA LEU A 75 -8.96 -4.87 -18.32
C LEU A 75 -7.42 -4.92 -18.39
N ASP A 76 -6.87 -4.59 -19.55
CA ASP A 76 -5.44 -4.70 -19.87
C ASP A 76 -4.76 -3.34 -20.05
N ASN A 77 -5.44 -2.22 -19.82
CA ASN A 77 -4.81 -0.91 -19.89
C ASN A 77 -5.57 0.16 -19.11
N VAL A 78 -4.84 1.24 -18.82
CA VAL A 78 -5.40 2.54 -18.45
C VAL A 78 -5.01 3.53 -19.52
N THR A 79 -5.95 4.32 -20.01
CA THR A 79 -5.71 5.38 -20.98
C THR A 79 -5.99 6.72 -20.33
N ILE A 80 -5.13 7.69 -20.60
CA ILE A 80 -5.27 9.06 -20.13
C ILE A 80 -5.40 9.97 -21.33
N ALA A 81 -6.40 10.86 -21.30
CA ALA A 81 -6.56 11.92 -22.28
C ALA A 81 -6.50 13.27 -21.55
N SER A 82 -5.61 14.15 -21.99
CA SER A 82 -5.43 15.48 -21.41
C SER A 82 -6.11 16.55 -22.27
N THR A 83 -6.41 17.70 -21.68
CA THR A 83 -7.02 18.86 -22.36
C THR A 83 -6.14 19.45 -23.47
N ASP A 84 -4.84 19.17 -23.44
CA ASP A 84 -3.87 19.57 -24.47
C ASP A 84 -3.87 18.66 -25.71
N GLY A 85 -4.78 17.70 -25.79
CA GLY A 85 -4.88 16.75 -26.91
C GLY A 85 -3.91 15.57 -26.83
N THR A 86 -3.12 15.44 -25.75
CA THR A 86 -2.27 14.27 -25.55
C THR A 86 -3.07 13.08 -25.03
N ASP A 87 -2.95 11.93 -25.69
CA ASP A 87 -3.39 10.64 -25.17
C ASP A 87 -2.21 9.74 -24.80
N ARG A 88 -2.35 8.98 -23.71
CA ARG A 88 -1.35 7.98 -23.33
C ARG A 88 -1.98 6.72 -22.78
N ARG A 89 -1.48 5.59 -23.25
CA ARG A 89 -1.89 4.26 -22.81
C ARG A 89 -0.83 3.61 -21.93
N PHE A 90 -1.27 3.09 -20.79
CA PHE A 90 -0.47 2.30 -19.85
C PHE A 90 -0.92 0.84 -19.92
N ASP A 91 0.01 -0.06 -20.23
CA ASP A 91 -0.26 -1.49 -20.29
C ASP A 91 -0.41 -2.11 -18.89
N LEU A 92 -1.47 -2.87 -18.69
CA LEU A 92 -1.79 -3.67 -17.50
C LEU A 92 -2.00 -5.15 -17.82
N SER A 93 -1.72 -5.60 -19.04
CA SER A 93 -1.85 -7.00 -19.48
C SER A 93 -1.18 -7.99 -18.53
N LYS A 94 0.01 -7.65 -18.01
CA LYS A 94 0.73 -8.44 -17.02
C LYS A 94 -0.06 -8.62 -15.73
N ALA A 95 -0.69 -7.56 -15.22
CA ALA A 95 -1.49 -7.62 -14.01
C ALA A 95 -2.72 -8.51 -14.22
N ASN A 96 -3.39 -8.36 -15.37
CA ASN A 96 -4.53 -9.20 -15.72
C ASN A 96 -4.14 -10.69 -15.87
N ARG A 97 -3.04 -10.98 -16.58
CA ARG A 97 -2.51 -12.35 -16.71
C ARG A 97 -2.26 -13.00 -15.35
N ILE A 98 -1.62 -12.28 -14.43
CA ILE A 98 -1.42 -12.76 -13.06
C ILE A 98 -2.77 -13.06 -12.39
N LYS A 99 -3.76 -12.17 -12.48
CA LYS A 99 -5.08 -12.42 -11.89
C LYS A 99 -5.75 -13.66 -12.50
N ALA A 100 -5.63 -13.86 -13.81
CA ALA A 100 -6.16 -15.02 -14.52
C ALA A 100 -5.47 -16.33 -14.06
N ASP A 101 -4.14 -16.35 -13.99
CA ASP A 101 -3.36 -17.50 -13.53
C ASP A 101 -3.79 -17.93 -12.12
N TYR A 102 -3.91 -16.99 -11.18
CA TYR A 102 -4.34 -17.31 -9.82
C TYR A 102 -5.82 -17.70 -9.73
N ARG A 103 -6.68 -17.20 -10.61
CA ARG A 103 -8.09 -17.66 -10.72
C ARG A 103 -8.12 -19.12 -11.16
N PHE A 104 -7.31 -19.49 -12.14
CA PHE A 104 -7.17 -20.87 -12.60
C PHE A 104 -6.59 -21.79 -11.52
N VAL A 105 -5.53 -21.36 -10.82
CA VAL A 105 -4.99 -22.13 -9.68
C VAL A 105 -6.05 -22.35 -8.60
N LYS A 106 -6.79 -21.30 -8.22
CA LYS A 106 -7.85 -21.40 -7.21
C LYS A 106 -9.00 -22.31 -7.63
N SER A 107 -9.33 -22.38 -8.92
CA SER A 107 -10.45 -23.22 -9.41
C SER A 107 -10.18 -24.73 -9.27
N ARG A 108 -8.91 -25.13 -9.17
CA ARG A 108 -8.46 -26.53 -8.96
C ARG A 108 -8.65 -27.01 -7.51
N PHE A 109 -8.89 -26.11 -6.56
CA PHE A 109 -9.09 -26.48 -5.16
C PHE A 109 -10.54 -26.96 -4.92
N LYS A 110 -10.76 -28.27 -4.98
CA LYS A 110 -12.10 -28.90 -4.86
C LYS A 110 -12.47 -29.38 -3.44
N ARG A 111 -11.61 -29.20 -2.44
CA ARG A 111 -11.82 -29.74 -1.10
C ARG A 111 -13.12 -29.22 -0.47
N ASN A 112 -13.97 -30.12 0.03
CA ASN A 112 -15.22 -29.77 0.72
C ASN A 112 -15.05 -29.42 2.22
N ASP A 113 -13.99 -28.68 2.54
CA ASP A 113 -13.72 -28.20 3.89
C ASP A 113 -13.53 -26.68 3.80
N ALA A 114 -14.51 -25.92 4.31
CA ALA A 114 -14.52 -24.47 4.22
C ALA A 114 -13.31 -23.82 4.94
N ARG A 115 -12.89 -24.38 6.08
CA ARG A 115 -11.77 -23.87 6.88
C ARG A 115 -10.45 -24.02 6.12
N ILE A 116 -10.20 -25.21 5.57
CA ILE A 116 -8.98 -25.46 4.78
C ILE A 116 -9.03 -24.68 3.46
N ARG A 117 -10.19 -24.64 2.80
CA ARG A 117 -10.37 -23.86 1.56
C ARG A 117 -10.08 -22.38 1.80
N GLY A 118 -10.60 -21.79 2.87
CA GLY A 118 -10.34 -20.41 3.26
C GLY A 118 -8.84 -20.13 3.47
N ARG A 119 -8.13 -21.00 4.21
CA ARG A 119 -6.67 -20.86 4.41
C ARG A 119 -5.90 -20.91 3.10
N VAL A 120 -6.22 -21.86 2.23
CA VAL A 120 -5.56 -22.00 0.92
C VAL A 120 -5.87 -20.82 0.02
N PHE A 121 -7.13 -20.40 -0.08
CA PHE A 121 -7.54 -19.24 -0.89
C PHE A 121 -6.89 -17.96 -0.41
N SER A 122 -6.76 -17.77 0.91
CA SER A 122 -6.08 -16.61 1.50
C SER A 122 -4.60 -16.59 1.10
N LYS A 123 -3.89 -17.73 1.25
CA LYS A 123 -2.48 -17.86 0.83
C LYS A 123 -2.27 -17.51 -0.64
N TYR A 124 -3.13 -17.99 -1.54
CA TYR A 124 -3.01 -17.69 -2.98
C TYR A 124 -3.53 -16.29 -3.33
N GLY A 125 -4.47 -15.74 -2.56
CA GLY A 125 -4.93 -14.36 -2.69
C GLY A 125 -3.85 -13.34 -2.32
N GLU A 126 -3.15 -13.58 -1.21
CA GLU A 126 -2.01 -12.76 -0.77
C GLU A 126 -0.90 -12.78 -1.82
N LYS A 127 -0.46 -13.96 -2.27
CA LYS A 127 0.52 -14.08 -3.36
C LYS A 127 0.11 -13.39 -4.65
N GLN A 128 -1.19 -13.41 -4.99
CA GLN A 128 -1.70 -12.69 -6.15
C GLN A 128 -1.59 -11.17 -5.93
N GLN A 129 -1.99 -10.69 -4.75
CA GLN A 129 -1.95 -9.29 -4.37
C GLN A 129 -0.52 -8.74 -4.36
N ASP A 130 0.42 -9.47 -3.76
CA ASP A 130 1.84 -9.09 -3.68
C ASP A 130 2.47 -8.89 -5.06
N ARG A 131 1.99 -9.63 -6.06
CA ARG A 131 2.48 -9.52 -7.45
C ARG A 131 1.78 -8.41 -8.24
N VAL A 132 0.50 -8.13 -7.95
CA VAL A 132 -0.32 -7.18 -8.71
C VAL A 132 -0.19 -5.76 -8.18
N GLN A 133 -0.16 -5.57 -6.86
CA GLN A 133 -0.13 -4.24 -6.24
C GLN A 133 1.06 -3.38 -6.68
N PRO A 134 2.30 -3.91 -6.77
CA PRO A 134 3.42 -3.11 -7.28
C PRO A 134 3.23 -2.66 -8.72
N LEU A 135 2.60 -3.48 -9.57
CA LEU A 135 2.33 -3.13 -10.98
C LEU A 135 1.34 -1.97 -11.06
N LEU A 136 0.25 -2.05 -10.30
CA LEU A 136 -0.77 -0.99 -10.25
C LEU A 136 -0.17 0.29 -9.67
N HIS A 137 0.58 0.19 -8.57
CA HIS A 137 1.24 1.33 -7.94
C HIS A 137 2.19 2.06 -8.90
N ASN A 138 3.01 1.31 -9.64
CA ASN A 138 3.94 1.90 -10.60
C ASN A 138 3.21 2.63 -11.74
N VAL A 139 2.11 2.07 -12.25
CA VAL A 139 1.30 2.77 -13.27
C VAL A 139 0.67 4.02 -12.70
N SER A 140 0.02 3.95 -11.53
CA SER A 140 -0.56 5.12 -10.86
C SER A 140 0.49 6.21 -10.59
N LYS A 141 1.69 5.83 -10.15
CA LYS A 141 2.79 6.77 -9.94
C LYS A 141 3.19 7.46 -11.25
N ARG A 142 3.38 6.70 -12.33
CA ARG A 142 3.72 7.27 -13.65
C ARG A 142 2.67 8.24 -14.15
N ILE A 143 1.39 7.90 -13.98
CA ILE A 143 0.26 8.78 -14.33
C ILE A 143 0.42 10.14 -13.62
N VAL A 144 0.67 10.12 -12.31
CA VAL A 144 0.85 11.34 -11.50
C VAL A 144 2.12 12.09 -11.88
N ASP A 145 3.23 11.39 -12.09
CA ASP A 145 4.51 11.99 -12.48
C ASP A 145 4.38 12.71 -13.83
N GLU A 146 3.69 12.12 -14.80
CA GLU A 146 3.43 12.73 -16.10
C GLU A 146 2.52 13.95 -16.00
N ALA A 147 1.44 13.87 -15.21
CA ALA A 147 0.55 15.00 -14.96
C ALA A 147 1.28 16.18 -14.29
N LYS A 148 2.26 15.90 -13.41
CA LYS A 148 3.09 16.93 -12.77
C LYS A 148 4.17 17.50 -13.68
N SER A 149 4.72 16.70 -14.58
CA SER A 149 5.82 17.12 -15.49
C SER A 149 5.38 18.09 -16.59
N LYS A 150 4.07 18.17 -16.86
CA LYS A 150 3.48 19.11 -17.83
C LYS A 150 3.19 20.49 -17.24
N ARG A 151 3.60 20.70 -15.99
CA ARG A 151 3.61 21.98 -15.28
C ARG A 151 4.93 22.70 -15.53
#